data_AF-G8S2P3-F1
#
_entry.id   AF-G8S2P3-F1
#
_cell.length_a   1.000
_cell.length_b   1.000
_cell.length_c   1.000
_cell.angle_alpha   90.00
_cell.angle_beta   90.00
_cell.angle_gamma   90.00
#
_symmetry.space_group_name_H-M   'P 1'
#
loop_
_entity.id
_entity.type
_entity.pdbx_description
1 polymer ?
#
loop_
_entity_poly.entity_id
_entity_poly.type
_entity_poly.pdbx_seq_one_letter_code
_entity_poly.pdbx_strand_id
1 'polypeptide(L)'
;MPPRSGSLLASRATITPNGVALRRLTLLAAAVVTLLPVTLLSTAGSASAASGTLTVNTYDRSGQVFHTSLRIINLSSNQSYTASSFSAKALPKGAYAVITDMWNQRDGTDTLGATMVTVPAGAVTATIDARGGQPVGVRLDQGPGAGYAQTVRAAICSEATGAPIKVDAYNQPGKLFVLSNNSTHLRFSWSSIWQSQGGNETWMVAGGPHPKVPAGVHGTIAVSSLGTVSAAVRRGPAGSDQAGLTFHEDDDCHPGYGVGVFGGPAPGTAKVHASAGKWRLDADWSAVETGGATAGLGFDWRKVTVAAGRTSSTTFFASAWGPAYHVPEMMTGASLNFDTSTMFRDPGNADEFEASERSLVTLTDSRSRVVKQQWRQNWADGDPGFIAKVPAKGWYTLQVNARRYRPGITYPADLLSSSSQAIFRVSLDPEARPYLTDVQLPRLAPAGLNLNNQGTAGGTTVVQILPDRRSGNPDITVGRASAIRTVTLLASFDEGRTWTSMPVTGSGTTWQGTVTNAMSGRVWLRSRVTSVNGAYGEVTIARAYALG
;
A
#
# COMPACT_ATOMS: atom_id res chain seq x y z
N MET A 1 52.46 -25.96 -22.07
CA MET A 1 51.22 -25.69 -22.83
C MET A 1 50.20 -25.10 -21.87
N PRO A 2 49.69 -23.89 -22.14
CA PRO A 2 48.83 -23.11 -21.25
C PRO A 2 47.35 -23.54 -21.35
N PRO A 3 46.49 -23.10 -20.40
CA PRO A 3 45.08 -23.46 -20.36
C PRO A 3 44.24 -22.69 -21.39
N ARG A 4 43.18 -23.34 -21.90
CA ARG A 4 42.17 -22.71 -22.76
C ARG A 4 41.30 -21.76 -21.92
N SER A 5 41.43 -20.48 -22.25
CA SER A 5 40.59 -19.38 -21.82
C SER A 5 39.18 -19.52 -22.41
N GLY A 6 38.22 -19.91 -21.57
CA GLY A 6 36.79 -19.78 -21.86
C GLY A 6 36.27 -18.50 -21.23
N SER A 7 36.19 -17.44 -22.01
CA SER A 7 35.62 -16.14 -21.66
C SER A 7 34.14 -16.29 -21.25
N LEU A 8 33.87 -16.35 -19.94
CA LEU A 8 32.54 -16.07 -19.40
C LEU A 8 32.28 -14.57 -19.55
N LEU A 9 31.48 -14.24 -20.57
CA LEU A 9 30.82 -12.94 -20.72
C LEU A 9 30.08 -12.62 -19.42
N ALA A 10 30.69 -11.78 -18.60
CA ALA A 10 29.99 -11.01 -17.59
C ALA A 10 28.99 -10.12 -18.35
N SER A 11 27.74 -10.58 -18.45
CA SER A 11 26.63 -9.73 -18.85
C SER A 11 26.48 -8.67 -17.76
N ARG A 12 27.20 -7.56 -17.94
CA ARG A 12 26.85 -6.29 -17.32
C ARG A 12 25.44 -5.99 -17.81
N ALA A 13 24.45 -6.26 -16.96
CA ALA A 13 23.14 -5.66 -17.10
C ALA A 13 23.34 -4.16 -16.91
N THR A 14 23.64 -3.47 -18.02
CA THR A 14 23.44 -2.05 -18.16
C THR A 14 21.96 -1.84 -17.90
N ILE A 15 21.61 -1.38 -16.70
CA ILE A 15 20.31 -0.79 -16.42
C ILE A 15 20.31 0.50 -17.25
N THR A 16 19.83 0.41 -18.48
CA THR A 16 19.45 1.58 -19.25
C THR A 16 18.34 2.28 -18.46
N PRO A 17 18.50 3.56 -18.10
CA PRO A 17 17.42 4.37 -17.60
C PRO A 17 16.56 4.71 -18.82
N ASN A 18 15.72 3.77 -19.23
CA ASN A 18 14.71 4.00 -20.25
C ASN A 18 13.59 4.86 -19.65
N GLY A 19 13.90 6.14 -19.46
CA GLY A 19 12.93 7.19 -19.71
C GLY A 19 12.66 7.19 -21.21
N VAL A 20 11.54 6.59 -21.60
CA VAL A 20 10.63 6.95 -22.72
C VAL A 20 9.74 5.71 -23.00
N ALA A 21 8.43 5.95 -22.85
CA ALA A 21 7.30 5.22 -23.44
C ALA A 21 6.95 3.79 -22.96
N LEU A 22 6.28 3.71 -21.81
CA LEU A 22 4.97 3.02 -21.75
C LEU A 22 3.92 4.03 -21.27
N ARG A 23 3.44 4.88 -22.18
CA ARG A 23 2.32 5.81 -21.91
C ARG A 23 1.06 5.28 -22.58
N ARG A 24 0.16 4.74 -21.74
CA ARG A 24 -1.28 4.50 -21.97
C ARG A 24 -1.63 3.63 -23.20
N LEU A 25 -1.70 2.32 -22.99
CA LEU A 25 -2.49 1.42 -23.84
C LEU A 25 -3.90 1.32 -23.26
N THR A 26 -4.86 1.91 -23.96
CA THR A 26 -6.30 1.76 -23.75
C THR A 26 -6.67 0.32 -24.09
N LEU A 27 -7.18 -0.44 -23.11
CA LEU A 27 -7.82 -1.73 -23.36
C LEU A 27 -9.10 -1.50 -24.17
N LEU A 28 -9.02 -1.80 -25.46
CA LEU A 28 -10.18 -2.08 -26.31
C LEU A 28 -10.74 -3.44 -25.89
N ALA A 29 -11.80 -3.45 -25.07
CA ALA A 29 -12.55 -4.67 -24.80
C ALA A 29 -13.45 -4.99 -26.00
N ALA A 30 -13.21 -6.16 -26.59
CA ALA A 30 -14.00 -6.73 -27.66
C ALA A 30 -15.44 -7.05 -27.21
N ALA A 31 -16.37 -6.85 -28.14
CA ALA A 31 -17.78 -7.15 -27.99
C ALA A 31 -18.03 -8.65 -27.75
N VAL A 32 -18.91 -8.95 -26.79
CA VAL A 32 -19.65 -10.21 -26.73
C VAL A 32 -21.13 -9.86 -26.79
N VAL A 33 -21.75 -10.20 -27.92
CA VAL A 33 -23.20 -10.14 -28.13
C VAL A 33 -23.79 -11.42 -27.53
N THR A 34 -24.48 -11.30 -26.40
CA THR A 34 -25.41 -12.34 -25.91
C THR A 34 -26.83 -11.84 -26.05
N LEU A 35 -27.55 -12.42 -27.01
CA LEU A 35 -29.00 -12.34 -27.17
C LEU A 35 -29.67 -13.15 -26.04
N LEU A 36 -30.48 -12.49 -25.21
CA LEU A 36 -31.47 -13.14 -24.36
C LEU A 36 -32.82 -12.40 -24.45
N PRO A 37 -33.95 -13.13 -24.40
CA PRO A 37 -35.27 -12.63 -24.76
C PRO A 37 -35.86 -11.71 -23.69
N VAL A 38 -36.52 -10.68 -24.21
CA VAL A 38 -37.28 -9.63 -23.52
C VAL A 38 -38.46 -10.23 -22.76
N THR A 39 -38.49 -10.04 -21.44
CA THR A 39 -39.72 -10.07 -20.65
C THR A 39 -40.11 -8.62 -20.32
N LEU A 40 -41.21 -8.18 -20.94
CA LEU A 40 -41.86 -6.90 -20.73
C LEU A 40 -42.50 -6.87 -19.33
N LEU A 41 -41.82 -6.24 -18.37
CA LEU A 41 -42.44 -5.74 -17.15
C LEU A 41 -42.44 -4.21 -17.23
N SER A 42 -43.64 -3.68 -17.45
CA SER A 42 -43.97 -2.26 -17.43
C SER A 42 -43.60 -1.64 -16.07
N THR A 43 -42.43 -1.03 -16.00
CA THR A 43 -42.09 -0.08 -14.94
C THR A 43 -42.44 1.31 -15.44
N ALA A 44 -43.09 2.08 -14.57
CA ALA A 44 -43.49 3.45 -14.81
C ALA A 44 -42.35 4.22 -15.49
N GLY A 45 -42.67 4.87 -16.62
CA GLY A 45 -41.72 5.70 -17.35
C GLY A 45 -41.10 6.70 -16.39
N SER A 46 -39.82 6.50 -16.07
CA SER A 46 -39.01 7.57 -15.51
C SER A 46 -39.10 8.70 -16.51
N ALA A 47 -39.67 9.84 -16.11
CA ALA A 47 -39.68 11.04 -16.92
C ALA A 47 -38.25 11.22 -17.45
N SER A 48 -38.10 11.14 -18.78
CA SER A 48 -36.83 11.39 -19.45
C SER A 48 -36.41 12.80 -19.02
N ALA A 49 -35.50 12.89 -18.05
CA ALA A 49 -34.98 14.16 -17.59
C ALA A 49 -34.40 14.82 -18.83
N ALA A 50 -34.94 15.99 -19.22
CA ALA A 50 -34.53 16.69 -20.42
C ALA A 50 -33.00 16.75 -20.46
N SER A 51 -32.40 16.01 -21.39
CA SER A 51 -30.95 15.93 -21.55
C SER A 51 -30.52 17.11 -22.40
N GLY A 52 -29.59 17.90 -21.87
CA GLY A 52 -28.86 18.88 -22.66
C GLY A 52 -27.66 18.23 -23.32
N THR A 53 -26.99 18.97 -24.20
CA THR A 53 -25.71 18.56 -24.78
C THR A 53 -24.62 19.58 -24.43
N LEU A 54 -23.43 19.08 -24.10
CA LEU A 54 -22.25 19.87 -23.83
C LEU A 54 -21.20 19.59 -24.91
N THR A 55 -20.74 20.63 -25.59
CA THR A 55 -19.52 20.59 -26.42
C THR A 55 -18.45 21.44 -25.75
N VAL A 56 -17.22 20.92 -25.65
CA VAL A 56 -16.11 21.67 -25.08
C VAL A 56 -15.04 21.84 -26.14
N ASN A 57 -14.73 23.08 -26.47
CA ASN A 57 -13.65 23.44 -27.39
C ASN A 57 -12.35 23.58 -26.60
N THR A 58 -11.26 23.05 -27.13
CA THR A 58 -9.95 23.10 -26.49
C THR A 58 -8.90 23.61 -27.46
N TYR A 59 -8.09 24.57 -27.01
CA TYR A 59 -7.01 25.16 -27.81
C TYR A 59 -5.69 25.00 -27.08
N ASP A 60 -4.63 24.66 -27.83
CA ASP A 60 -3.28 24.57 -27.28
C ASP A 60 -2.65 25.96 -27.05
N ARG A 61 -1.42 25.97 -26.53
CA ARG A 61 -0.70 27.22 -26.21
C ARG A 61 -0.35 28.08 -27.42
N SER A 62 -0.45 27.54 -28.63
CA SER A 62 -0.30 28.27 -29.89
C SER A 62 -1.63 28.78 -30.45
N GLY A 63 -2.74 28.47 -29.78
CA GLY A 63 -4.11 28.81 -30.21
C GLY A 63 -4.66 27.85 -31.27
N GLN A 64 -4.00 26.73 -31.53
CA GLN A 64 -4.48 25.72 -32.48
C GLN A 64 -5.50 24.81 -31.80
N VAL A 65 -6.44 24.28 -32.60
CA VAL A 65 -7.39 23.26 -32.15
C VAL A 65 -6.64 22.07 -31.58
N PHE A 66 -7.00 21.64 -30.37
CA PHE A 66 -6.33 20.56 -29.66
C PHE A 66 -7.33 19.52 -29.20
N HIS A 67 -7.29 18.29 -29.71
CA HIS A 67 -8.21 17.24 -29.29
C HIS A 67 -7.70 16.54 -28.02
N THR A 68 -8.52 16.51 -26.96
CA THR A 68 -8.18 15.87 -25.68
C THR A 68 -9.39 15.19 -25.04
N SER A 69 -9.13 14.31 -24.08
CA SER A 69 -10.15 13.71 -23.23
C SER A 69 -10.56 14.66 -22.11
N LEU A 70 -11.84 14.61 -21.76
CA LEU A 70 -12.46 15.45 -20.74
C LEU A 70 -13.01 14.55 -19.62
N ARG A 71 -12.81 14.99 -18.38
CA ARG A 71 -13.53 14.47 -17.20
C ARG A 71 -14.60 15.49 -16.83
N ILE A 72 -15.86 15.04 -16.76
CA ILE A 72 -17.03 15.89 -16.51
C ILE A 72 -17.74 15.39 -15.26
N ILE A 73 -18.14 16.28 -14.38
CA ILE A 73 -18.59 15.93 -13.03
C ILE A 73 -19.82 16.75 -12.72
N ASN A 74 -20.93 16.08 -12.46
CA ASN A 74 -22.13 16.76 -11.99
C ASN A 74 -21.93 17.18 -10.52
N LEU A 75 -22.04 18.47 -10.24
CA LEU A 75 -21.74 19.02 -8.91
C LEU A 75 -22.81 18.73 -7.86
N SER A 76 -24.02 18.33 -8.27
CA SER A 76 -25.09 17.98 -7.33
C SER A 76 -25.19 16.48 -7.10
N SER A 77 -25.04 15.67 -8.14
CA SER A 77 -25.17 14.20 -8.05
C SER A 77 -23.84 13.48 -7.90
N ASN A 78 -22.71 14.17 -8.06
CA ASN A 78 -21.37 13.60 -8.08
C ASN A 78 -21.15 12.52 -9.15
N GLN A 79 -22.04 12.44 -10.14
CA GLN A 79 -21.89 11.52 -11.26
C GLN A 79 -20.79 12.00 -12.21
N SER A 80 -19.89 11.08 -12.55
CA SER A 80 -18.78 11.29 -13.47
C SER A 80 -19.14 10.88 -14.89
N TYR A 81 -18.68 11.65 -15.87
CA TYR A 81 -18.78 11.34 -17.29
C TYR A 81 -17.43 11.59 -17.97
N THR A 82 -17.24 10.94 -19.11
CA THR A 82 -16.13 11.20 -20.02
C THR A 82 -16.65 11.68 -21.37
N ALA A 83 -15.87 12.54 -22.01
CA ALA A 83 -16.12 13.03 -23.37
C ALA A 83 -14.80 13.36 -24.06
N SER A 84 -14.85 13.58 -25.37
CA SER A 84 -13.75 14.15 -26.14
C SER A 84 -14.08 15.60 -26.46
N SER A 85 -13.07 16.47 -26.53
CA SER A 85 -13.29 17.85 -26.97
C SER A 85 -13.81 17.91 -28.42
N PHE A 86 -14.52 18.99 -28.74
CA PHE A 86 -15.24 19.22 -30.00
C PHE A 86 -16.35 18.21 -30.33
N SER A 87 -16.68 17.30 -29.41
CA SER A 87 -17.78 16.34 -29.56
C SER A 87 -18.90 16.65 -28.57
N ALA A 88 -20.15 16.65 -29.05
CA ALA A 88 -21.31 16.86 -28.20
C ALA A 88 -21.54 15.66 -27.27
N LYS A 89 -21.63 15.90 -25.96
CA LYS A 89 -21.95 14.92 -24.93
C LYS A 89 -23.33 15.20 -24.35
N ALA A 90 -24.26 14.25 -24.47
CA ALA A 90 -25.54 14.33 -23.77
C ALA A 90 -25.35 14.18 -22.26
N LEU A 91 -25.91 15.09 -21.49
CA LEU A 91 -25.82 15.14 -20.02
C LEU A 91 -27.17 15.56 -19.43
N PRO A 92 -27.54 15.08 -18.24
CA PRO A 92 -28.68 15.64 -17.51
C PRO A 92 -28.53 17.15 -17.31
N LYS A 93 -29.64 17.90 -17.24
CA LYS A 93 -29.60 19.30 -16.82
C LYS A 93 -28.91 19.42 -15.45
N GLY A 94 -27.97 20.34 -15.33
CA GLY A 94 -27.23 20.52 -14.07
C GLY A 94 -25.99 21.40 -14.20
N ALA A 95 -25.33 21.64 -13.07
CA ALA A 95 -24.03 22.31 -13.02
C ALA A 95 -22.91 21.26 -13.01
N TYR A 96 -21.87 21.52 -13.81
CA TYR A 96 -20.78 20.59 -14.03
C TYR A 96 -19.42 21.26 -13.88
N ALA A 97 -18.46 20.53 -13.29
CA ALA A 97 -17.04 20.79 -13.50
C ALA A 97 -16.57 19.98 -14.71
N VAL A 98 -15.84 20.62 -15.62
CA VAL A 98 -15.13 19.97 -16.72
C VAL A 98 -13.65 20.20 -16.49
N ILE A 99 -12.87 19.12 -16.36
CA ILE A 99 -11.43 19.17 -16.11
C ILE A 99 -10.67 18.33 -17.15
N THR A 100 -9.46 18.76 -17.52
CA THR A 100 -8.65 18.11 -18.56
C THR A 100 -7.15 18.37 -18.38
N ASP A 101 -6.34 17.42 -18.85
CA ASP A 101 -4.92 17.57 -19.15
C ASP A 101 -4.71 17.72 -20.67
N MET A 102 -3.93 18.72 -21.08
CA MET A 102 -3.54 18.95 -22.47
C MET A 102 -2.03 18.75 -22.62
N TRP A 103 -1.61 17.52 -22.92
CA TRP A 103 -0.22 17.17 -23.24
C TRP A 103 0.07 17.41 -24.73
N ASN A 104 0.77 18.49 -25.03
CA ASN A 104 1.16 18.83 -26.40
C ASN A 104 2.54 18.25 -26.74
N GLN A 105 2.55 17.14 -27.48
CA GLN A 105 3.78 16.50 -27.93
C GLN A 105 4.66 17.40 -28.81
N ARG A 106 4.10 18.40 -29.49
CA ARG A 106 4.84 19.27 -30.43
C ARG A 106 5.83 20.19 -29.73
N ASP A 107 5.46 20.72 -28.57
CA ASP A 107 6.28 21.65 -27.78
C ASP A 107 6.69 21.07 -26.41
N GLY A 108 6.24 19.85 -26.11
CA GLY A 108 6.50 19.13 -24.87
C GLY A 108 5.88 19.79 -23.65
N THR A 109 4.78 20.53 -23.79
CA THR A 109 4.11 21.21 -22.68
C THR A 109 2.86 20.47 -22.19
N ASP A 110 2.58 20.59 -20.90
CA ASP A 110 1.32 20.17 -20.28
C ASP A 110 0.55 21.41 -19.84
N THR A 111 -0.75 21.46 -20.12
CA THR A 111 -1.64 22.46 -19.51
C THR A 111 -2.83 21.80 -18.84
N LEU A 112 -2.97 22.03 -17.53
CA LEU A 112 -4.14 21.63 -16.77
C LEU A 112 -5.21 22.71 -16.87
N GLY A 113 -6.43 22.30 -17.19
CA GLY A 113 -7.55 23.21 -17.42
C GLY A 113 -8.82 22.75 -16.72
N ALA A 114 -9.61 23.72 -16.29
CA ALA A 114 -10.93 23.47 -15.75
C ALA A 114 -11.91 24.59 -16.12
N THR A 115 -13.16 24.23 -16.38
CA THR A 115 -14.26 25.18 -16.56
C THR A 115 -15.53 24.69 -15.86
N MET A 116 -16.34 25.63 -15.40
CA MET A 116 -17.62 25.36 -14.76
C MET A 116 -18.73 25.65 -15.76
N VAL A 117 -19.63 24.71 -15.99
CA VAL A 117 -20.68 24.83 -17.02
C VAL A 117 -22.03 24.41 -16.45
N THR A 118 -23.05 25.21 -16.71
CA THR A 118 -24.44 24.82 -16.47
C THR A 118 -25.02 24.27 -17.77
N VAL A 119 -25.32 22.97 -17.80
CA VAL A 119 -25.96 22.31 -18.94
C VAL A 119 -27.48 22.54 -18.83
N PRO A 120 -28.10 23.27 -19.79
CA PRO A 120 -29.54 23.47 -19.82
C PRO A 120 -30.25 22.25 -20.42
N ALA A 121 -31.53 22.37 -20.76
CA ALA A 121 -32.27 21.36 -21.53
C ALA A 121 -31.94 21.37 -23.05
N GLY A 122 -30.88 22.05 -23.46
CA GLY A 122 -30.46 22.24 -24.85
C GLY A 122 -28.94 22.15 -25.00
N ALA A 123 -28.41 22.66 -26.10
CA ALA A 123 -26.97 22.65 -26.37
C ALA A 123 -26.25 23.81 -25.66
N VAL A 124 -25.12 23.52 -25.03
CA VAL A 124 -24.19 24.51 -24.47
C VAL A 124 -22.77 24.21 -24.96
N THR A 125 -22.02 25.28 -25.23
CA THR A 125 -20.60 25.18 -25.57
C THR A 125 -19.75 25.84 -24.50
N ALA A 126 -18.65 25.20 -24.13
CA ALA A 126 -17.63 25.76 -23.25
C ALA A 126 -16.27 25.74 -23.95
N THR A 127 -15.32 26.54 -23.47
CA THR A 127 -13.96 26.59 -24.03
C THR A 127 -12.93 26.47 -22.91
N ILE A 128 -11.86 25.71 -23.17
CA ILE A 128 -10.65 25.63 -22.36
C ILE A 128 -9.48 26.00 -23.27
N ASP A 129 -8.87 27.17 -23.06
CA ASP A 129 -7.82 27.71 -23.93
C ASP A 129 -6.49 27.77 -23.19
N ALA A 130 -5.54 26.92 -23.58
CA ALA A 130 -4.25 26.78 -22.91
C ALA A 130 -3.36 28.03 -23.00
N ARG A 131 -3.65 29.00 -23.89
CA ARG A 131 -2.90 30.26 -24.00
C ARG A 131 -2.95 31.09 -22.72
N GLY A 132 -4.06 30.99 -21.97
CA GLY A 132 -4.20 31.64 -20.66
C GLY A 132 -3.41 30.95 -19.54
N GLY A 133 -2.81 29.80 -19.80
CA GLY A 133 -2.16 28.97 -18.79
C GLY A 133 -0.88 29.61 -18.26
N GLN A 134 -0.80 29.69 -16.94
CA GLN A 134 0.36 30.23 -16.21
C GLN A 134 1.27 29.11 -15.75
N PRO A 135 2.60 29.31 -15.76
CA PRO A 135 3.53 28.25 -15.41
C PRO A 135 3.36 27.82 -13.94
N VAL A 136 3.54 26.52 -13.72
CA VAL A 136 3.70 25.92 -12.40
C VAL A 136 5.19 25.63 -12.22
N GLY A 137 5.80 26.21 -11.20
CA GLY A 137 7.19 25.92 -10.88
C GLY A 137 7.66 26.67 -9.65
N VAL A 138 8.10 25.94 -8.65
CA VAL A 138 8.87 26.50 -7.54
C VAL A 138 10.32 26.06 -7.65
N ARG A 139 11.22 26.82 -7.05
CA ARG A 139 12.63 26.48 -6.93
C ARG A 139 13.08 26.49 -5.49
N LEU A 140 14.18 25.80 -5.20
CA LEU A 140 14.88 25.97 -3.93
C LEU A 140 15.76 27.22 -3.98
N ASP A 141 15.94 27.90 -2.85
CA ASP A 141 16.90 29.01 -2.72
C ASP A 141 18.34 28.53 -2.92
N GLN A 142 18.62 27.31 -2.46
CA GLN A 142 19.83 26.56 -2.68
C GLN A 142 19.46 25.23 -3.35
N GLY A 143 19.73 25.12 -4.64
CA GLY A 143 19.51 23.87 -5.37
C GLY A 143 20.40 22.74 -4.80
N PRO A 144 20.00 21.47 -4.97
CA PRO A 144 20.74 20.32 -4.45
C PRO A 144 22.10 20.05 -5.15
N GLY A 145 22.50 20.92 -6.08
CA GLY A 145 23.75 20.81 -6.85
C GLY A 145 23.59 20.10 -8.19
N ALA A 146 24.72 19.80 -8.83
CA ALA A 146 24.76 19.09 -10.11
C ALA A 146 24.28 17.64 -9.96
N GLY A 147 23.68 17.08 -11.02
CA GLY A 147 23.21 15.70 -11.06
C GLY A 147 21.73 15.50 -10.66
N TYR A 148 21.04 16.58 -10.27
CA TYR A 148 19.62 16.57 -9.94
C TYR A 148 18.75 17.06 -11.10
N ALA A 149 17.74 16.28 -11.47
CA ALA A 149 16.70 16.69 -12.40
C ALA A 149 15.48 17.15 -11.61
N GLN A 150 14.93 18.32 -11.96
CA GLN A 150 13.67 18.79 -11.40
C GLN A 150 12.49 18.30 -12.25
N THR A 151 11.49 17.74 -11.59
CA THR A 151 10.16 17.49 -12.15
C THR A 151 9.13 18.28 -11.35
N VAL A 152 8.26 19.01 -12.04
CA VAL A 152 7.10 19.67 -11.46
C VAL A 152 5.86 18.84 -11.75
N ARG A 153 4.99 18.69 -10.76
CA ARG A 153 3.69 18.02 -10.88
C ARG A 153 2.59 18.95 -10.40
N ALA A 154 1.40 18.78 -10.96
CA ALA A 154 0.20 19.45 -10.48
C ALA A 154 -1.03 18.59 -10.72
N ALA A 155 -2.07 18.82 -9.93
CA ALA A 155 -3.37 18.21 -10.13
C ALA A 155 -4.50 19.21 -9.90
N ILE A 156 -5.57 19.06 -10.68
CA ILE A 156 -6.88 19.67 -10.42
C ILE A 156 -7.82 18.55 -10.01
N CYS A 157 -8.53 18.75 -8.91
CA CYS A 157 -9.50 17.79 -8.39
C CYS A 157 -10.85 18.45 -8.18
N SER A 158 -11.89 17.65 -8.28
CA SER A 158 -13.24 18.02 -7.85
C SER A 158 -13.63 17.18 -6.66
N GLU A 159 -14.17 17.82 -5.62
CA GLU A 159 -14.74 17.11 -4.49
C GLU A 159 -16.11 16.56 -4.85
N ALA A 160 -16.15 15.27 -5.15
CA ALA A 160 -17.37 14.47 -5.17
C ALA A 160 -17.45 13.68 -3.86
N THR A 161 -18.64 13.34 -3.36
CA THR A 161 -18.82 12.40 -2.23
C THR A 161 -18.29 11.02 -2.63
N GLY A 162 -16.99 10.78 -2.43
CA GLY A 162 -16.25 9.61 -2.92
C GLY A 162 -14.77 9.95 -3.21
N ALA A 163 -14.09 9.11 -3.99
CA ALA A 163 -12.74 9.41 -4.46
C ALA A 163 -12.78 10.63 -5.42
N PRO A 164 -11.93 11.65 -5.24
CA PRO A 164 -11.98 12.83 -6.07
C PRO A 164 -11.64 12.48 -7.52
N ILE A 165 -12.44 13.00 -8.44
CA ILE A 165 -12.11 12.93 -9.86
C ILE A 165 -11.01 13.97 -10.08
N LYS A 166 -9.86 13.49 -10.55
CA LYS A 166 -8.66 14.29 -10.74
C LYS A 166 -8.10 14.17 -12.15
N VAL A 167 -7.48 15.25 -12.59
CA VAL A 167 -6.54 15.27 -13.72
C VAL A 167 -5.22 15.78 -13.19
N ASP A 168 -4.14 15.10 -13.53
CA ASP A 168 -2.79 15.45 -13.12
C ASP A 168 -1.86 15.47 -14.33
N ALA A 169 -0.78 16.24 -14.20
CA ALA A 169 0.26 16.34 -15.19
C ALA A 169 1.61 16.55 -14.50
N TYR A 170 2.68 16.15 -15.19
CA TYR A 170 4.05 16.35 -14.74
C TYR A 170 4.96 16.71 -15.90
N ASN A 171 5.91 17.61 -15.64
CA ASN A 171 6.86 18.05 -16.64
C ASN A 171 8.11 18.67 -16.01
N GLN A 172 9.09 19.04 -16.82
CA GLN A 172 10.20 19.88 -16.40
C GLN A 172 9.71 21.30 -16.06
N PRO A 173 10.46 22.06 -15.21
CA PRO A 173 10.15 23.46 -14.94
C PRO A 173 9.97 24.28 -16.21
N GLY A 174 8.95 25.13 -16.25
CA GLY A 174 8.62 25.96 -17.41
C GLY A 174 7.87 25.24 -18.54
N LYS A 175 7.54 23.95 -18.38
CA LYS A 175 6.76 23.17 -19.34
C LYS A 175 5.39 22.69 -18.83
N LEU A 176 5.10 22.89 -17.54
CA LEU A 176 3.80 22.63 -16.94
C LEU A 176 3.06 23.94 -16.67
N PHE A 177 1.80 24.02 -17.10
CA PHE A 177 0.95 25.19 -16.97
C PHE A 177 -0.41 24.85 -16.36
N VAL A 178 -1.05 25.85 -15.74
CA VAL A 178 -2.39 25.72 -15.18
C VAL A 178 -3.26 26.92 -15.57
N LEU A 179 -4.52 26.66 -15.92
CA LEU A 179 -5.54 27.69 -16.11
C LEU A 179 -6.23 27.99 -14.79
N SER A 180 -6.20 29.26 -14.38
CA SER A 180 -6.84 29.72 -13.15
C SER A 180 -8.34 29.44 -13.15
N ASN A 181 -8.90 29.07 -12.02
CA ASN A 181 -10.33 28.90 -11.85
C ASN A 181 -10.73 29.21 -10.41
N ASN A 182 -11.66 30.16 -10.25
CA ASN A 182 -12.08 30.68 -8.94
C ASN A 182 -13.19 29.86 -8.26
N SER A 183 -13.64 28.78 -8.89
CA SER A 183 -14.66 27.87 -8.33
C SER A 183 -14.15 27.18 -7.08
N THR A 184 -14.97 27.18 -6.02
CA THR A 184 -14.70 26.45 -4.78
C THR A 184 -15.02 24.95 -4.88
N HIS A 185 -15.57 24.51 -6.02
CA HIS A 185 -15.77 23.08 -6.31
C HIS A 185 -14.52 22.41 -6.86
N LEU A 186 -13.46 23.18 -7.11
CA LEU A 186 -12.18 22.70 -7.59
C LEU A 186 -11.12 22.91 -6.53
N ARG A 187 -10.23 21.92 -6.42
CA ARG A 187 -9.02 22.01 -5.64
C ARG A 187 -7.80 21.90 -6.54
N PHE A 188 -6.69 22.45 -6.07
CA PHE A 188 -5.43 22.40 -6.79
C PHE A 188 -4.28 22.05 -5.86
N SER A 189 -3.43 21.14 -6.31
CA SER A 189 -2.21 20.75 -5.62
C SER A 189 -1.04 20.75 -6.59
N TRP A 190 0.17 20.89 -6.06
CA TRP A 190 1.39 20.85 -6.85
C TRP A 190 2.55 20.31 -6.05
N SER A 191 3.54 19.77 -6.75
CA SER A 191 4.83 19.42 -6.16
C SER A 191 5.99 19.72 -7.12
N SER A 192 7.16 19.99 -6.55
CA SER A 192 8.43 20.07 -7.24
C SER A 192 9.39 19.08 -6.59
N ILE A 193 9.99 18.25 -7.43
CA ILE A 193 10.74 17.08 -7.04
C ILE A 193 12.11 17.18 -7.69
N TRP A 194 13.18 17.11 -6.90
CA TRP A 194 14.54 17.00 -7.39
C TRP A 194 15.08 15.63 -7.05
N GLN A 195 15.45 14.86 -8.08
CA GLN A 195 16.01 13.52 -7.93
C GLN A 195 17.33 13.41 -8.68
N SER A 196 18.28 12.73 -8.07
CA SER A 196 19.52 12.35 -8.73
C SER A 196 19.33 11.02 -9.46
N GLN A 197 19.98 10.89 -10.61
CA GLN A 197 19.94 9.65 -11.36
C GLN A 197 20.66 8.54 -10.58
N GLY A 198 19.90 7.56 -10.10
CA GLY A 198 20.44 6.43 -9.32
C GLY A 198 20.83 6.76 -7.87
N GLY A 199 20.47 7.94 -7.37
CA GLY A 199 20.69 8.30 -5.96
C GLY A 199 19.47 8.00 -5.09
N ASN A 200 19.71 7.79 -3.80
CA ASN A 200 18.67 7.56 -2.80
C ASN A 200 18.35 8.83 -2.00
N GLU A 201 18.62 10.00 -2.58
CA GLU A 201 18.34 11.29 -1.96
C GLU A 201 17.40 12.09 -2.86
N THR A 202 16.34 12.62 -2.28
CA THR A 202 15.28 13.33 -3.01
C THR A 202 14.88 14.58 -2.25
N TRP A 203 14.66 15.68 -2.96
CA TRP A 203 14.06 16.89 -2.41
C TRP A 203 12.67 17.00 -2.98
N MET A 204 11.69 17.23 -2.13
CA MET A 204 10.30 17.34 -2.52
C MET A 204 9.67 18.51 -1.80
N VAL A 205 9.20 19.47 -2.56
CA VAL A 205 8.40 20.56 -2.03
C VAL A 205 7.03 20.45 -2.63
N ALA A 206 6.02 20.66 -1.82
CA ALA A 206 4.67 20.64 -2.29
C ALA A 206 3.79 21.68 -1.61
N GLY A 207 2.67 21.97 -2.26
CA GLY A 207 1.68 22.89 -1.77
C GLY A 207 0.27 22.47 -2.22
N GLY A 208 -0.69 22.82 -1.37
CA GLY A 208 -2.08 22.46 -1.53
C GLY A 208 -2.57 21.51 -0.42
N PRO A 209 -3.81 21.01 -0.55
CA PRO A 209 -4.77 21.38 -1.57
C PRO A 209 -5.27 22.82 -1.37
N HIS A 210 -5.15 23.65 -2.40
CA HIS A 210 -5.74 24.99 -2.43
C HIS A 210 -7.23 24.88 -2.75
N PRO A 211 -8.11 25.73 -2.16
CA PRO A 211 -9.55 25.65 -2.35
C PRO A 211 -10.05 26.11 -3.73
N LYS A 212 -9.13 26.49 -4.62
CA LYS A 212 -9.34 27.02 -5.97
C LYS A 212 -8.13 26.72 -6.83
N VAL A 213 -8.26 26.80 -8.15
CA VAL A 213 -7.12 26.70 -9.07
C VAL A 213 -6.45 28.08 -9.20
N PRO A 214 -5.21 28.26 -8.74
CA PRO A 214 -4.57 29.57 -8.65
C PRO A 214 -4.23 30.14 -10.03
N ALA A 215 -3.97 31.45 -10.09
CA ALA A 215 -3.50 32.14 -11.29
C ALA A 215 -2.03 31.86 -11.66
N GLY A 216 -1.47 30.77 -11.15
CA GLY A 216 -0.07 30.39 -11.30
C GLY A 216 0.54 29.99 -9.97
N VAL A 217 1.65 29.27 -10.06
CA VAL A 217 2.41 28.82 -8.89
C VAL A 217 3.87 29.10 -9.16
N HIS A 218 4.41 30.07 -8.44
CA HIS A 218 5.81 30.43 -8.53
C HIS A 218 6.34 30.80 -7.14
N GLY A 219 7.61 30.52 -6.90
CA GLY A 219 8.20 30.79 -5.60
C GLY A 219 9.60 30.25 -5.46
N THR A 220 10.31 30.78 -4.48
CA THR A 220 11.60 30.25 -4.02
C THR A 220 11.41 29.78 -2.59
N ILE A 221 11.79 28.53 -2.32
CA ILE A 221 11.56 27.85 -1.05
C ILE A 221 12.91 27.65 -0.37
N ALA A 222 13.01 28.09 0.88
CA ALA A 222 14.25 27.95 1.63
C ALA A 222 14.51 26.49 1.96
N VAL A 223 15.69 25.95 1.67
CA VAL A 223 16.06 24.58 2.08
C VAL A 223 15.96 24.43 3.61
N SER A 224 16.23 25.49 4.37
CA SER A 224 16.06 25.50 5.83
C SER A 224 14.61 25.31 6.30
N SER A 225 13.62 25.51 5.42
CA SER A 225 12.20 25.29 5.74
C SER A 225 11.78 23.82 5.57
N LEU A 226 12.65 22.97 5.03
CA LEU A 226 12.38 21.55 4.83
C LEU A 226 12.72 20.73 6.08
N GLY A 227 12.02 19.62 6.27
CA GLY A 227 12.44 18.54 7.17
C GLY A 227 13.10 17.40 6.41
N THR A 228 13.66 16.43 7.12
CA THR A 228 14.29 15.23 6.53
C THR A 228 13.60 13.96 7.02
N VAL A 229 13.25 13.08 6.09
CA VAL A 229 12.82 11.71 6.36
C VAL A 229 13.93 10.78 5.94
N SER A 230 14.49 10.04 6.90
CA SER A 230 15.39 8.93 6.63
C SER A 230 14.59 7.64 6.62
N ALA A 231 14.55 6.97 5.48
CA ALA A 231 13.87 5.70 5.30
C ALA A 231 14.88 4.57 5.14
N ALA A 232 14.56 3.40 5.67
CA ALA A 232 15.34 2.20 5.45
C ALA A 232 14.43 1.02 5.13
N VAL A 233 14.87 0.16 4.22
CA VAL A 233 14.33 -1.19 4.02
C VAL A 233 15.36 -2.18 4.54
N ARG A 234 14.92 -3.08 5.42
CA ARG A 234 15.79 -4.15 5.90
C ARG A 234 15.72 -5.36 4.99
N ARG A 235 16.78 -6.17 5.00
CA ARG A 235 16.81 -7.46 4.31
C ARG A 235 16.25 -8.57 5.19
N GLY A 236 15.71 -9.61 4.55
CA GLY A 236 15.46 -10.90 5.19
C GLY A 236 14.00 -11.33 5.19
N PRO A 237 13.06 -10.59 5.81
CA PRO A 237 11.71 -11.11 5.99
C PRO A 237 10.82 -10.95 4.75
N ALA A 238 11.06 -9.99 3.87
CA ALA A 238 10.32 -9.88 2.61
C ALA A 238 10.63 -11.06 1.67
N GLY A 239 9.64 -11.52 0.90
CA GLY A 239 9.77 -12.66 -0.02
C GLY A 239 10.73 -12.46 -1.21
N SER A 240 11.35 -11.29 -1.32
CA SER A 240 12.33 -10.93 -2.36
C SER A 240 13.42 -10.04 -1.76
N ASP A 241 14.60 -10.07 -2.36
CA ASP A 241 15.64 -9.09 -2.06
C ASP A 241 15.37 -7.74 -2.76
N GLN A 242 14.47 -7.66 -3.74
CA GLN A 242 14.16 -6.38 -4.41
C GLN A 242 13.08 -5.61 -3.66
N ALA A 243 13.36 -4.35 -3.34
CA ALA A 243 12.45 -3.45 -2.67
C ALA A 243 12.40 -2.08 -3.37
N GLY A 244 11.22 -1.49 -3.40
CA GLY A 244 10.96 -0.10 -3.75
C GLY A 244 10.58 0.70 -2.51
N LEU A 245 11.00 1.96 -2.45
CA LEU A 245 10.38 2.95 -1.56
C LEU A 245 9.78 4.06 -2.38
N THR A 246 8.54 4.42 -2.09
CA THR A 246 7.82 5.49 -2.79
C THR A 246 7.30 6.52 -1.79
N PHE A 247 7.68 7.78 -1.94
CA PHE A 247 7.27 8.89 -1.07
C PHE A 247 6.22 9.77 -1.75
N HIS A 248 5.13 10.09 -1.06
CA HIS A 248 4.08 10.97 -1.57
C HIS A 248 3.33 11.70 -0.45
N GLU A 249 2.57 12.71 -0.81
CA GLU A 249 1.76 13.48 0.15
C GLU A 249 0.50 12.71 0.55
N ASP A 250 0.14 12.78 1.83
CA ASP A 250 -1.04 12.10 2.38
C ASP A 250 -2.30 12.98 2.21
N ASP A 251 -2.71 13.23 0.96
CA ASP A 251 -3.96 13.94 0.63
C ASP A 251 -4.59 13.47 -0.71
N ASP A 252 -5.92 13.47 -0.75
CA ASP A 252 -6.73 12.89 -1.82
C ASP A 252 -6.64 13.70 -3.13
N CYS A 253 -6.35 15.00 -3.04
CA CYS A 253 -6.18 15.87 -4.21
C CYS A 253 -4.73 15.96 -4.70
N HIS A 254 -3.76 15.31 -4.08
CA HIS A 254 -2.40 15.31 -4.62
C HIS A 254 -2.32 14.44 -5.88
N PRO A 255 -1.44 14.81 -6.84
CA PRO A 255 -1.14 13.96 -7.99
C PRO A 255 -0.77 12.58 -7.44
N GLY A 256 -1.57 11.56 -7.77
CA GLY A 256 -1.54 10.24 -7.11
C GLY A 256 -0.29 9.41 -7.37
N TYR A 257 0.76 10.03 -7.90
CA TYR A 257 2.03 9.42 -8.18
C TYR A 257 2.99 9.84 -7.09
N GLY A 258 3.36 8.88 -6.26
CA GLY A 258 4.56 9.04 -5.46
C GLY A 258 5.81 9.08 -6.31
N VAL A 259 6.89 9.35 -5.60
CA VAL A 259 8.22 9.46 -6.13
C VAL A 259 9.00 8.27 -5.60
N GLY A 260 9.52 7.43 -6.49
CA GLY A 260 10.42 6.36 -6.09
C GLY A 260 11.70 6.97 -5.51
N VAL A 261 11.93 6.80 -4.22
CA VAL A 261 13.10 7.34 -3.49
C VAL A 261 14.17 6.28 -3.23
N PHE A 262 13.82 5.02 -3.44
CA PHE A 262 14.73 3.87 -3.46
C PHE A 262 14.16 2.80 -4.39
N GLY A 263 15.04 2.09 -5.09
CA GLY A 263 14.67 0.91 -5.87
C GLY A 263 15.88 0.03 -6.08
N GLY A 264 15.85 -1.18 -5.54
CA GLY A 264 16.94 -2.13 -5.70
C GLY A 264 17.01 -3.20 -4.61
N PRO A 265 18.15 -3.89 -4.50
CA PRO A 265 18.35 -4.91 -3.48
C PRO A 265 18.34 -4.33 -2.06
N ALA A 266 17.58 -4.95 -1.16
CA ALA A 266 17.65 -4.73 0.28
C ALA A 266 18.93 -5.36 0.87
N PRO A 267 19.52 -4.78 1.95
CA PRO A 267 19.04 -3.59 2.63
C PRO A 267 19.35 -2.30 1.87
N GLY A 268 18.50 -1.31 2.08
CA GLY A 268 18.59 -0.02 1.40
C GLY A 268 18.21 1.13 2.32
N THR A 269 18.74 2.32 2.04
CA THR A 269 18.35 3.54 2.75
C THR A 269 18.08 4.64 1.74
N ALA A 270 17.12 5.51 2.06
CA ALA A 270 16.83 6.72 1.31
C ALA A 270 16.64 7.91 2.26
N LYS A 271 16.92 9.09 1.73
CA LYS A 271 16.70 10.37 2.40
C LYS A 271 15.78 11.23 1.56
N VAL A 272 14.77 11.80 2.19
CA VAL A 272 13.86 12.73 1.54
C VAL A 272 13.85 14.04 2.32
N HIS A 273 14.20 15.13 1.66
CA HIS A 273 14.04 16.49 2.16
C HIS A 273 12.67 17.00 1.71
N ALA A 274 11.74 17.14 2.64
CA ALA A 274 10.34 17.41 2.33
C ALA A 274 9.84 18.70 2.96
N SER A 275 8.90 19.40 2.31
CA SER A 275 8.18 20.50 2.95
C SER A 275 7.40 19.99 4.17
N ALA A 276 7.23 20.84 5.18
CA ALA A 276 6.48 20.48 6.37
C ALA A 276 5.04 20.07 6.02
N GLY A 277 4.55 18.98 6.62
CA GLY A 277 3.24 18.43 6.28
C GLY A 277 3.08 16.96 6.65
N LYS A 278 1.96 16.38 6.19
CA LYS A 278 1.67 14.96 6.32
C LYS A 278 2.03 14.26 5.01
N TRP A 279 2.80 13.21 5.15
CA TRP A 279 3.35 12.43 4.05
C TRP A 279 3.06 10.96 4.29
N ARG A 280 3.17 10.19 3.22
CA ARG A 280 3.13 8.74 3.24
C ARG A 280 4.35 8.20 2.52
N LEU A 281 4.94 7.19 3.12
CA LEU A 281 6.03 6.43 2.54
C LEU A 281 5.56 5.00 2.39
N ASP A 282 5.74 4.48 1.19
CA ASP A 282 5.37 3.13 0.81
C ASP A 282 6.62 2.29 0.61
N ALA A 283 6.53 1.03 0.94
CA ALA A 283 7.48 0.01 0.56
C ALA A 283 6.76 -1.08 -0.23
N ASP A 284 7.29 -1.43 -1.39
CA ASP A 284 6.81 -2.54 -2.20
C ASP A 284 7.96 -3.50 -2.49
N TRP A 285 7.63 -4.76 -2.72
CA TRP A 285 8.62 -5.75 -3.14
C TRP A 285 8.03 -6.70 -4.17
N SER A 286 8.89 -7.10 -5.08
CA SER A 286 8.51 -7.95 -6.21
C SER A 286 9.60 -8.95 -6.52
N ALA A 287 9.23 -10.05 -7.17
CA ALA A 287 10.16 -11.04 -7.66
C ALA A 287 9.97 -11.28 -9.16
N VAL A 288 11.06 -11.62 -9.85
CA VAL A 288 11.01 -12.04 -11.25
C VAL A 288 10.61 -13.51 -11.29
N GLU A 289 9.54 -13.82 -12.01
CA GLU A 289 9.08 -15.18 -12.26
C GLU A 289 9.94 -15.85 -13.35
N THR A 290 9.95 -17.19 -13.41
CA THR A 290 10.70 -17.98 -14.40
C THR A 290 10.43 -17.56 -15.85
N GLY A 291 9.25 -16.99 -16.14
CA GLY A 291 8.87 -16.46 -17.45
C GLY A 291 9.35 -15.03 -17.74
N GLY A 292 10.11 -14.41 -16.83
CA GLY A 292 10.59 -13.02 -16.93
C GLY A 292 9.58 -11.95 -16.49
N ALA A 293 8.33 -12.34 -16.20
CA ALA A 293 7.34 -11.43 -15.63
C ALA A 293 7.70 -11.02 -14.19
N THR A 294 7.27 -9.84 -13.76
CA THR A 294 7.47 -9.38 -12.38
C THR A 294 6.19 -9.57 -11.57
N ALA A 295 6.31 -10.30 -10.47
CA ALA A 295 5.27 -10.57 -9.51
C ALA A 295 5.35 -9.59 -8.33
N GLY A 296 4.32 -8.77 -8.12
CA GLY A 296 4.13 -8.09 -6.83
C GLY A 296 3.93 -9.13 -5.73
N LEU A 297 4.77 -9.07 -4.70
CA LEU A 297 4.71 -9.99 -3.57
C LEU A 297 4.02 -9.35 -2.37
N GLY A 298 4.18 -8.05 -2.16
CA GLY A 298 3.47 -7.36 -1.11
C GLY A 298 3.76 -5.87 -1.08
N PHE A 299 3.14 -5.21 -0.11
CA PHE A 299 3.13 -3.78 0.04
C PHE A 299 2.96 -3.40 1.51
N ASP A 300 3.76 -2.43 1.96
CA ASP A 300 3.67 -1.79 3.26
C ASP A 300 3.63 -0.25 3.11
N TRP A 301 3.04 0.46 4.07
CA TRP A 301 3.00 1.92 4.06
C TRP A 301 3.01 2.52 5.46
N ARG A 302 3.58 3.72 5.58
CA ARG A 302 3.68 4.48 6.84
C ARG A 302 3.32 5.93 6.59
N LYS A 303 2.48 6.49 7.46
CA LYS A 303 2.31 7.95 7.55
C LYS A 303 3.52 8.54 8.28
N VAL A 304 4.04 9.64 7.74
CA VAL A 304 5.17 10.39 8.28
C VAL A 304 4.75 11.86 8.39
N THR A 305 4.98 12.46 9.55
CA THR A 305 4.81 13.91 9.72
C THR A 305 6.17 14.57 9.60
N VAL A 306 6.31 15.46 8.62
CA VAL A 306 7.54 16.21 8.38
C VAL A 306 7.41 17.58 9.02
N ALA A 307 8.40 17.94 9.83
CA ALA A 307 8.52 19.26 10.44
C ALA A 307 9.80 19.95 9.95
N ALA A 308 9.70 21.25 9.66
CA ALA A 308 10.83 22.06 9.21
C ALA A 308 12.03 21.94 10.17
N GLY A 309 13.23 21.74 9.63
CA GLY A 309 14.47 21.61 10.38
C GLY A 309 14.57 20.36 11.28
N ARG A 310 13.64 19.41 11.18
CA ARG A 310 13.65 18.16 11.95
C ARG A 310 13.93 16.95 11.06
N THR A 311 14.60 15.97 11.65
CA THR A 311 14.81 14.66 11.03
C THR A 311 13.92 13.62 11.70
N SER A 312 13.19 12.87 10.88
CA SER A 312 12.44 11.68 11.29
C SER A 312 13.05 10.45 10.61
N SER A 313 12.92 9.29 11.25
CA SER A 313 13.36 8.01 10.70
C SER A 313 12.23 7.02 10.66
N THR A 314 12.14 6.24 9.59
CA THR A 314 11.24 5.10 9.48
C THR A 314 11.96 3.91 8.87
N THR A 315 11.55 2.71 9.24
CA THR A 315 12.16 1.47 8.77
C THR A 315 11.09 0.45 8.46
N PHE A 316 11.22 -0.16 7.29
CA PHE A 316 10.37 -1.24 6.81
C PHE A 316 11.08 -2.57 6.95
N PHE A 317 10.27 -3.63 6.93
CA PHE A 317 10.70 -5.02 6.92
C PHE A 317 11.45 -5.39 8.20
N ALA A 318 10.95 -4.91 9.34
CA ALA A 318 11.43 -5.33 10.63
C ALA A 318 11.11 -6.81 10.84
N SER A 319 12.10 -7.58 11.27
CA SER A 319 11.86 -8.93 11.79
C SER A 319 11.12 -8.86 13.13
N ALA A 320 10.32 -9.85 13.52
CA ALA A 320 10.07 -11.14 12.85
C ALA A 320 8.65 -11.17 12.28
N TRP A 321 8.51 -11.40 10.97
CA TRP A 321 7.18 -11.46 10.35
C TRP A 321 6.44 -12.71 10.81
N GLY A 322 5.20 -12.52 11.23
CA GLY A 322 4.34 -13.56 11.75
C GLY A 322 2.85 -13.21 11.58
N PRO A 323 1.95 -13.94 12.27
CA PRO A 323 0.53 -13.68 12.19
C PRO A 323 0.20 -12.28 12.72
N ALA A 324 -0.62 -11.53 11.99
CA ALA A 324 -0.84 -10.11 12.27
C ALA A 324 -1.67 -9.87 13.54
N TYR A 325 -3.00 -9.82 13.43
CA TYR A 325 -3.89 -9.42 14.55
C TYR A 325 -5.25 -10.09 14.55
N HIS A 326 -5.63 -10.77 13.46
CA HIS A 326 -6.90 -11.47 13.39
C HIS A 326 -6.86 -12.70 14.31
N VAL A 327 -7.82 -12.77 15.22
CA VAL A 327 -8.11 -13.98 15.99
C VAL A 327 -9.38 -14.63 15.47
N PRO A 328 -9.64 -15.91 15.77
CA PRO A 328 -10.84 -16.58 15.29
C PRO A 328 -12.11 -15.88 15.78
N GLU A 329 -13.16 -15.91 14.97
CA GLU A 329 -14.42 -15.22 15.26
C GLU A 329 -15.61 -16.12 14.95
N MET A 330 -16.66 -16.05 15.78
CA MET A 330 -17.90 -16.78 15.55
C MET A 330 -18.85 -15.90 14.74
N MET A 331 -19.34 -16.46 13.65
CA MET A 331 -20.26 -15.86 12.69
C MET A 331 -21.66 -16.44 12.83
N THR A 332 -22.63 -15.84 12.13
CA THR A 332 -23.99 -16.36 12.01
C THR A 332 -23.96 -17.79 11.43
N GLY A 333 -24.96 -18.60 11.82
CA GLY A 333 -25.04 -20.00 11.36
C GLY A 333 -24.01 -20.93 12.00
N ALA A 334 -23.61 -20.66 13.25
CA ALA A 334 -22.71 -21.52 14.03
C ALA A 334 -21.37 -21.77 13.34
N SER A 335 -20.78 -20.75 12.72
CA SER A 335 -19.57 -20.90 11.92
C SER A 335 -18.40 -20.13 12.51
N LEU A 336 -17.27 -20.80 12.72
CA LEU A 336 -15.99 -20.17 13.03
C LEU A 336 -15.39 -19.63 11.74
N ASN A 337 -14.98 -18.37 11.73
CA ASN A 337 -14.21 -17.73 10.67
C ASN A 337 -12.80 -17.39 11.17
N PHE A 338 -11.81 -17.47 10.28
CA PHE A 338 -10.44 -17.03 10.53
C PHE A 338 -9.78 -16.56 9.23
N ASP A 339 -9.24 -15.34 9.23
CA ASP A 339 -8.48 -14.80 8.10
C ASP A 339 -7.07 -15.38 8.06
N THR A 340 -6.80 -16.15 7.01
CA THR A 340 -5.50 -16.81 6.82
C THR A 340 -4.49 -15.97 6.07
N SER A 341 -4.86 -14.81 5.53
CA SER A 341 -4.01 -13.98 4.64
C SER A 341 -2.96 -13.12 5.35
N THR A 342 -2.85 -13.27 6.67
CA THR A 342 -2.08 -12.35 7.51
C THR A 342 -0.98 -13.06 8.30
N MET A 343 -0.51 -14.22 7.83
CA MET A 343 0.46 -15.06 8.56
C MET A 343 1.92 -14.59 8.47
N PHE A 344 2.21 -13.64 7.58
CA PHE A 344 3.51 -13.00 7.40
C PHE A 344 3.34 -11.48 7.31
N ARG A 345 3.40 -10.78 8.44
CA ARG A 345 3.40 -9.31 8.50
C ARG A 345 4.48 -8.77 9.43
N ASP A 346 5.03 -7.62 9.08
CA ASP A 346 5.94 -6.80 9.86
C ASP A 346 5.33 -6.52 11.24
N PRO A 347 6.01 -6.86 12.34
CA PRO A 347 5.48 -6.68 13.68
C PRO A 347 5.41 -5.20 14.10
N GLY A 348 5.98 -4.29 13.32
CA GLY A 348 5.83 -2.85 13.45
C GLY A 348 4.63 -2.29 12.69
N ASN A 349 4.03 -2.99 11.71
CA ASN A 349 2.83 -2.52 11.00
C ASN A 349 1.66 -3.50 11.13
N ALA A 350 0.44 -2.99 11.06
CA ALA A 350 -0.75 -3.82 10.93
C ALA A 350 -1.21 -3.84 9.46
N ASP A 351 -1.09 -2.72 8.75
CA ASP A 351 -1.78 -2.49 7.47
C ASP A 351 -0.99 -2.93 6.22
N GLU A 352 0.17 -3.57 6.41
CA GLU A 352 0.96 -4.23 5.36
C GLU A 352 0.25 -5.47 4.81
N PHE A 353 0.54 -5.92 3.60
CA PHE A 353 0.19 -7.29 3.21
C PHE A 353 1.30 -7.97 2.42
N GLU A 354 1.47 -9.28 2.67
CA GLU A 354 2.26 -10.14 1.82
C GLU A 354 1.41 -11.26 1.20
N ALA A 355 1.40 -11.29 -0.12
CA ALA A 355 0.88 -12.38 -0.92
C ALA A 355 1.87 -13.54 -0.90
N SER A 356 1.53 -14.64 -1.58
CA SER A 356 2.47 -15.72 -1.89
C SER A 356 2.74 -16.64 -0.71
N GLU A 357 1.66 -17.12 -0.10
CA GLU A 357 1.74 -18.15 0.94
C GLU A 357 0.81 -19.33 0.65
N ARG A 358 1.18 -20.45 1.29
CA ARG A 358 0.33 -21.64 1.38
C ARG A 358 0.20 -22.02 2.84
N SER A 359 -1.03 -22.22 3.29
CA SER A 359 -1.31 -22.62 4.67
C SER A 359 -2.19 -23.86 4.76
N LEU A 360 -1.99 -24.65 5.81
CA LEU A 360 -2.89 -25.72 6.22
C LEU A 360 -3.57 -25.27 7.51
N VAL A 361 -4.89 -25.19 7.48
CA VAL A 361 -5.72 -24.84 8.62
C VAL A 361 -6.47 -26.08 9.10
N THR A 362 -6.40 -26.36 10.40
CA THR A 362 -7.09 -27.48 11.02
C THR A 362 -7.82 -27.01 12.27
N LEU A 363 -9.13 -27.26 12.33
CA LEU A 363 -9.93 -27.11 13.53
C LEU A 363 -10.16 -28.48 14.16
N THR A 364 -9.86 -28.61 15.44
CA THR A 364 -10.10 -29.82 16.24
C THR A 364 -10.96 -29.52 17.46
N ASP A 365 -11.77 -30.49 17.88
CA ASP A 365 -12.54 -30.40 19.12
C ASP A 365 -11.71 -30.81 20.35
N SER A 366 -12.30 -30.74 21.54
CA SER A 366 -11.64 -31.11 22.80
C SER A 366 -11.22 -32.58 22.90
N ARG A 367 -11.70 -33.45 22.00
CA ARG A 367 -11.32 -34.87 21.89
C ARG A 367 -10.28 -35.09 20.80
N SER A 368 -9.68 -34.02 20.28
CA SER A 368 -8.72 -34.04 19.16
C SER A 368 -9.29 -34.56 17.85
N ARG A 369 -10.62 -34.57 17.68
CA ARG A 369 -11.25 -34.95 16.42
C ARG A 369 -11.21 -33.77 15.47
N VAL A 370 -10.80 -34.00 14.22
CA VAL A 370 -10.80 -32.97 13.17
C VAL A 370 -12.24 -32.62 12.82
N VAL A 371 -12.61 -31.36 13.06
CA VAL A 371 -13.90 -30.77 12.65
C VAL A 371 -13.83 -30.36 11.19
N LYS A 372 -12.75 -29.67 10.81
CA LYS A 372 -12.47 -29.29 9.43
C LYS A 372 -10.97 -29.12 9.23
N GLN A 373 -10.49 -29.48 8.05
CA GLN A 373 -9.13 -29.23 7.61
C GLN A 373 -9.17 -28.67 6.17
N GLN A 374 -8.36 -27.66 5.89
CA GLN A 374 -8.36 -26.98 4.59
C GLN A 374 -6.97 -26.50 4.22
N TRP A 375 -6.54 -26.84 3.01
CA TRP A 375 -5.41 -26.17 2.37
C TRP A 375 -5.86 -24.84 1.79
N ARG A 376 -5.03 -23.81 1.99
CA ARG A 376 -5.22 -22.46 1.50
C ARG A 376 -3.99 -22.02 0.72
N GLN A 377 -4.22 -21.24 -0.31
CA GLN A 377 -3.20 -20.48 -1.02
C GLN A 377 -3.71 -19.04 -1.09
N ASN A 378 -2.80 -18.09 -1.02
CA ASN A 378 -3.11 -16.67 -1.04
C ASN A 378 -2.18 -15.98 -2.03
N TRP A 379 -2.74 -15.53 -3.16
CA TRP A 379 -2.05 -14.76 -4.18
C TRP A 379 -2.48 -13.29 -4.20
N ALA A 380 -3.15 -12.82 -3.14
CA ALA A 380 -3.86 -11.53 -3.12
C ALA A 380 -5.07 -11.46 -4.08
N ASP A 381 -5.61 -12.59 -4.53
CA ASP A 381 -6.60 -12.70 -5.60
C ASP A 381 -8.04 -12.96 -5.14
N GLY A 382 -8.28 -13.11 -3.83
CA GLY A 382 -9.62 -13.05 -3.24
C GLY A 382 -10.05 -14.28 -2.43
N ASP A 383 -10.77 -13.98 -1.34
CA ASP A 383 -11.37 -14.84 -0.31
C ASP A 383 -10.41 -15.59 0.64
N PRO A 384 -9.84 -14.93 1.66
CA PRO A 384 -8.78 -15.49 2.50
C PRO A 384 -9.27 -16.33 3.70
N GLY A 385 -10.58 -16.57 3.82
CA GLY A 385 -11.19 -17.13 5.03
C GLY A 385 -11.07 -18.66 5.16
N PHE A 386 -10.82 -19.13 6.37
CA PHE A 386 -11.19 -20.47 6.82
C PHE A 386 -12.52 -20.40 7.55
N ILE A 387 -13.55 -21.05 7.02
CA ILE A 387 -14.88 -21.12 7.63
C ILE A 387 -15.19 -22.56 8.03
N ALA A 388 -15.53 -22.81 9.29
CA ALA A 388 -15.90 -24.15 9.77
C ALA A 388 -17.16 -24.12 10.62
N LYS A 389 -18.11 -25.03 10.36
CA LYS A 389 -19.28 -25.20 11.22
C LYS A 389 -18.86 -25.79 12.57
N VAL A 390 -19.29 -25.14 13.64
CA VAL A 390 -19.07 -25.55 15.02
C VAL A 390 -20.29 -26.35 15.49
N PRO A 391 -20.16 -27.67 15.72
CA PRO A 391 -21.32 -28.53 15.96
C PRO A 391 -21.89 -28.43 17.38
N ALA A 392 -21.09 -27.99 18.36
CA ALA A 392 -21.49 -27.95 19.76
C ALA A 392 -20.68 -26.89 20.52
N LYS A 393 -21.21 -26.47 21.67
CA LYS A 393 -20.46 -25.63 22.62
C LYS A 393 -19.32 -26.43 23.23
N GLY A 394 -18.14 -25.82 23.36
CA GLY A 394 -16.98 -26.46 24.00
C GLY A 394 -15.64 -25.88 23.60
N TRP A 395 -14.57 -26.57 24.02
CA TRP A 395 -13.21 -26.20 23.66
C TRP A 395 -12.81 -26.73 22.29
N TYR A 396 -12.15 -25.86 21.52
CA TYR A 396 -11.61 -26.16 20.20
C TYR A 396 -10.17 -25.67 20.10
N THR A 397 -9.40 -26.32 19.24
CA THR A 397 -8.07 -25.88 18.84
C THR A 397 -8.04 -25.61 17.35
N LEU A 398 -7.79 -24.36 16.96
CA LEU A 398 -7.50 -23.97 15.58
C LEU A 398 -5.98 -23.89 15.42
N GLN A 399 -5.44 -24.62 14.46
CA GLN A 399 -4.03 -24.57 14.10
C GLN A 399 -3.87 -24.14 12.65
N VAL A 400 -2.97 -23.19 12.41
CA VAL A 400 -2.61 -22.69 11.08
C VAL A 400 -1.12 -22.90 10.89
N ASN A 401 -0.73 -23.64 9.86
CA ASN A 401 0.67 -23.82 9.47
C ASN A 401 0.87 -23.16 8.11
N ALA A 402 1.53 -22.01 8.08
CA ALA A 402 1.79 -21.23 6.88
C ALA A 402 3.25 -21.30 6.45
N ARG A 403 3.48 -21.30 5.14
CA ARG A 403 4.81 -21.20 4.53
C ARG A 403 4.76 -20.27 3.34
N ARG A 404 5.84 -19.54 3.12
CA ARG A 404 6.03 -18.75 1.91
C ARG A 404 6.14 -19.67 0.70
N TYR A 405 5.35 -19.37 -0.33
CA TYR A 405 5.24 -20.21 -1.51
C TYR A 405 4.62 -19.44 -2.66
N ARG A 406 5.30 -19.36 -3.80
CA ARG A 406 4.73 -18.97 -5.10
C ARG A 406 5.37 -19.77 -6.23
N PRO A 407 4.58 -20.40 -7.10
CA PRO A 407 5.11 -21.05 -8.30
C PRO A 407 5.92 -20.05 -9.14
N GLY A 408 7.03 -20.50 -9.71
CA GLY A 408 7.81 -19.71 -10.66
C GLY A 408 8.71 -18.64 -10.04
N ILE A 409 8.71 -18.43 -8.71
CA ILE A 409 9.71 -17.58 -8.05
C ILE A 409 10.68 -18.40 -7.21
N THR A 410 11.91 -17.90 -7.10
CA THR A 410 12.91 -18.42 -6.17
C THR A 410 13.04 -17.45 -5.01
N TYR A 411 12.72 -17.90 -3.80
CA TYR A 411 12.93 -17.11 -2.59
C TYR A 411 14.43 -17.01 -2.24
N PRO A 412 14.90 -15.90 -1.66
CA PRO A 412 16.27 -15.76 -1.19
C PRO A 412 16.67 -16.88 -0.22
N ALA A 413 17.92 -17.36 -0.32
CA ALA A 413 18.42 -18.43 0.57
C ALA A 413 18.51 -17.97 2.04
N ASP A 414 18.60 -16.66 2.26
CA ASP A 414 18.62 -15.99 3.55
C ASP A 414 17.26 -15.46 4.02
N LEU A 415 16.17 -15.88 3.38
CA LEU A 415 14.80 -15.58 3.78
C LEU A 415 14.58 -15.89 5.28
N LEU A 416 14.20 -14.84 6.00
CA LEU A 416 13.70 -14.86 7.36
C LEU A 416 12.18 -15.05 7.35
N SER A 417 11.61 -15.48 8.48
CA SER A 417 10.17 -15.76 8.57
C SER A 417 9.69 -16.69 7.45
N SER A 418 10.46 -17.75 7.15
CA SER A 418 10.17 -18.67 6.04
C SER A 418 8.88 -19.47 6.23
N SER A 419 8.50 -19.68 7.49
CA SER A 419 7.25 -20.29 7.91
C SER A 419 6.76 -19.68 9.22
N SER A 420 5.45 -19.75 9.42
CA SER A 420 4.74 -19.18 10.55
C SER A 420 3.65 -20.15 10.97
N GLN A 421 3.49 -20.34 12.28
CA GLN A 421 2.43 -21.17 12.86
C GLN A 421 1.66 -20.35 13.89
N ALA A 422 0.33 -20.45 13.84
CA ALA A 422 -0.56 -19.95 14.88
C ALA A 422 -1.39 -21.11 15.45
N ILE A 423 -1.50 -21.17 16.77
CA ILE A 423 -2.37 -22.11 17.47
C ILE A 423 -3.26 -21.33 18.42
N PHE A 424 -4.56 -21.51 18.31
CA PHE A 424 -5.56 -20.92 19.18
C PHE A 424 -6.33 -22.03 19.89
N ARG A 425 -6.36 -21.98 21.22
CA ARG A 425 -7.30 -22.78 22.01
C ARG A 425 -8.39 -21.87 22.53
N VAL A 426 -9.62 -22.10 22.09
CA VAL A 426 -10.77 -21.22 22.31
C VAL A 426 -11.98 -22.01 22.76
N SER A 427 -12.79 -21.42 23.63
CA SER A 427 -14.13 -21.93 23.93
C SER A 427 -15.10 -21.31 22.94
N LEU A 428 -15.81 -22.14 22.19
CA LEU A 428 -16.79 -21.73 21.20
C LEU A 428 -18.21 -22.10 21.67
N ASP A 429 -19.17 -21.31 21.22
CA ASP A 429 -20.59 -21.42 21.53
C ASP A 429 -21.37 -21.13 20.24
N PRO A 430 -21.89 -22.16 19.56
CA PRO A 430 -22.59 -22.01 18.29
C PRO A 430 -23.98 -21.37 18.42
N GLU A 431 -24.53 -21.28 19.63
CA GLU A 431 -25.86 -20.69 19.90
C GLU A 431 -25.78 -19.19 20.24
N ALA A 432 -24.58 -18.68 20.53
CA ALA A 432 -24.36 -17.27 20.81
C ALA A 432 -24.46 -16.40 19.54
N ARG A 433 -24.82 -15.12 19.72
CA ARG A 433 -24.73 -14.10 18.66
C ARG A 433 -23.28 -13.93 18.21
N PRO A 434 -22.99 -13.54 16.96
CA PRO A 434 -21.63 -13.38 16.45
C PRO A 434 -20.70 -12.60 17.39
N TYR A 435 -19.50 -13.14 17.63
CA TYR A 435 -18.56 -12.59 18.61
C TYR A 435 -17.10 -12.92 18.26
N LEU A 436 -16.20 -12.04 18.69
CA LEU A 436 -14.76 -12.27 18.60
C LEU A 436 -14.31 -13.19 19.74
N THR A 437 -13.61 -14.30 19.44
CA THR A 437 -13.19 -15.25 20.47
C THR A 437 -12.27 -14.59 21.51
N ASP A 438 -12.32 -15.08 22.74
CA ASP A 438 -11.57 -14.51 23.88
C ASP A 438 -10.15 -15.10 23.95
N VAL A 439 -9.38 -14.88 22.89
CA VAL A 439 -7.97 -15.28 22.75
C VAL A 439 -7.12 -14.08 22.34
N GLN A 440 -5.87 -14.06 22.76
CA GLN A 440 -4.89 -13.03 22.42
C GLN A 440 -3.74 -13.66 21.65
N LEU A 441 -3.40 -13.07 20.51
CA LEU A 441 -2.34 -13.51 19.62
C LEU A 441 -1.02 -12.79 19.99
N PRO A 442 0.06 -13.50 20.36
CA PRO A 442 1.35 -12.84 20.57
C PRO A 442 1.99 -12.41 19.24
N ARG A 443 2.15 -11.10 19.04
CA ARG A 443 3.05 -10.54 18.01
C ARG A 443 4.45 -10.39 18.57
N LEU A 444 5.46 -10.78 17.80
CA LEU A 444 6.86 -10.78 18.24
C LEU A 444 7.69 -9.75 17.47
N ALA A 445 8.26 -8.77 18.19
CA ALA A 445 9.11 -7.74 17.61
C ALA A 445 10.50 -7.72 18.28
N PRO A 446 11.48 -8.48 17.77
CA PRO A 446 12.89 -8.31 18.09
C PRO A 446 13.37 -6.87 17.89
N ALA A 447 13.97 -6.29 18.91
CA ALA A 447 14.52 -4.93 18.90
C ALA A 447 16.04 -4.94 18.71
N GLY A 448 16.60 -3.81 18.28
CA GLY A 448 18.05 -3.62 18.17
C GLY A 448 18.74 -4.35 17.02
N LEU A 449 17.97 -4.95 16.10
CA LEU A 449 18.53 -5.61 14.92
C LEU A 449 19.10 -4.60 13.91
N ASN A 450 20.17 -4.99 13.20
CA ASN A 450 20.76 -4.19 12.13
C ASN A 450 19.92 -4.22 10.83
N LEU A 451 20.39 -3.60 9.75
CA LEU A 451 19.68 -3.55 8.47
C LEU A 451 19.52 -4.91 7.78
N ASN A 452 20.30 -5.92 8.15
CA ASN A 452 20.13 -7.30 7.69
C ASN A 452 19.24 -8.13 8.64
N ASN A 453 18.53 -7.48 9.56
CA ASN A 453 17.78 -8.11 10.64
C ASN A 453 18.65 -9.11 11.45
N GLN A 454 19.90 -8.73 11.72
CA GLN A 454 20.81 -9.51 12.57
C GLN A 454 20.90 -8.93 13.98
N GLY A 455 20.81 -9.82 14.98
CA GLY A 455 21.18 -9.51 16.35
C GLY A 455 22.68 -9.71 16.55
N THR A 456 23.27 -8.95 17.48
CA THR A 456 24.71 -9.03 17.78
C THR A 456 25.10 -10.44 18.21
N ALA A 457 26.11 -11.01 17.56
CA ALA A 457 26.71 -12.30 17.89
C ALA A 457 27.13 -12.37 19.37
N GLY A 458 26.70 -13.41 20.08
CA GLY A 458 26.99 -13.59 21.52
C GLY A 458 26.34 -12.57 22.46
N GLY A 459 25.63 -11.57 21.92
CA GLY A 459 24.94 -10.54 22.68
C GLY A 459 23.54 -10.97 23.12
N THR A 460 22.69 -9.99 23.42
CA THR A 460 21.29 -10.22 23.79
C THR A 460 20.35 -9.46 22.87
N THR A 461 19.26 -10.11 22.45
CA THR A 461 18.18 -9.49 21.70
C THR A 461 16.93 -9.42 22.58
N VAL A 462 16.38 -8.21 22.77
CA VAL A 462 15.08 -8.05 23.44
C VAL A 462 13.98 -8.29 22.41
N VAL A 463 13.02 -9.16 22.74
CA VAL A 463 11.84 -9.44 21.92
C VAL A 463 10.63 -8.87 22.62
N GLN A 464 10.03 -7.83 22.04
CA GLN A 464 8.73 -7.34 22.49
C GLN A 464 7.66 -8.36 22.12
N ILE A 465 6.79 -8.69 23.08
CA ILE A 465 5.66 -9.59 22.91
C ILE A 465 4.41 -8.75 23.11
N LEU A 466 3.69 -8.52 22.02
CA LEU A 466 2.51 -7.64 22.00
C LEU A 466 1.26 -8.51 21.82
N PRO A 467 0.52 -8.83 22.89
CA PRO A 467 -0.75 -9.52 22.78
C PRO A 467 -1.74 -8.65 22.00
N ASP A 468 -2.27 -9.18 20.90
CA ASP A 468 -3.26 -8.49 20.08
C ASP A 468 -4.56 -9.30 19.99
N ARG A 469 -5.68 -8.60 19.81
CA ARG A 469 -7.00 -9.18 19.64
C ARG A 469 -7.87 -8.22 18.84
N ARG A 470 -7.95 -8.46 17.53
CA ARG A 470 -8.78 -7.67 16.62
C ARG A 470 -9.64 -8.60 15.76
N SER A 471 -10.82 -8.12 15.39
CA SER A 471 -11.65 -8.74 14.36
C SER A 471 -11.29 -8.15 13.00
N GLY A 472 -11.38 -8.96 11.95
CA GLY A 472 -11.35 -8.45 10.57
C GLY A 472 -12.71 -7.96 10.08
N ASN A 473 -13.75 -8.16 10.89
CA ASN A 473 -15.13 -7.87 10.53
C ASN A 473 -15.70 -6.77 11.44
N PRO A 474 -16.10 -5.61 10.88
CA PRO A 474 -16.64 -4.50 11.66
C PRO A 474 -17.99 -4.84 12.34
N ASP A 475 -18.72 -5.85 11.85
CA ASP A 475 -20.05 -6.21 12.34
C ASP A 475 -20.02 -7.18 13.54
N ILE A 476 -18.84 -7.62 13.98
CA ILE A 476 -18.69 -8.57 15.08
C ILE A 476 -18.62 -7.85 16.43
N THR A 477 -19.32 -8.39 17.42
CA THR A 477 -19.23 -7.89 18.79
C THR A 477 -17.85 -8.20 19.39
N VAL A 478 -17.09 -7.15 19.69
CA VAL A 478 -15.80 -7.25 20.39
C VAL A 478 -16.04 -7.13 21.89
N GLY A 479 -16.17 -8.29 22.57
CA GLY A 479 -16.25 -8.33 24.04
C GLY A 479 -14.93 -7.90 24.71
N ARG A 480 -14.95 -7.71 26.03
CA ARG A 480 -13.73 -7.44 26.82
C ARG A 480 -12.81 -8.67 26.80
N ALA A 481 -11.52 -8.46 26.50
CA ALA A 481 -10.51 -9.53 26.60
C ALA A 481 -10.32 -9.98 28.05
N SER A 482 -10.20 -11.29 28.27
CA SER A 482 -9.76 -11.85 29.54
C SER A 482 -8.37 -11.37 29.93
N ALA A 483 -8.13 -11.24 31.24
CA ALA A 483 -6.81 -10.90 31.75
C ALA A 483 -5.77 -11.97 31.36
N ILE A 484 -4.54 -11.55 31.08
CA ILE A 484 -3.43 -12.45 30.79
C ILE A 484 -2.95 -13.09 32.09
N ARG A 485 -2.87 -14.42 32.12
CA ARG A 485 -2.34 -15.21 33.23
C ARG A 485 -0.84 -15.43 33.07
N THR A 486 -0.39 -15.85 31.89
CA THR A 486 1.03 -16.12 31.60
C THR A 486 1.40 -15.74 30.17
N VAL A 487 2.65 -15.33 30.01
CA VAL A 487 3.32 -15.18 28.71
C VAL A 487 4.63 -15.96 28.76
N THR A 488 4.88 -16.78 27.75
CA THR A 488 6.13 -17.52 27.62
C THR A 488 6.83 -17.17 26.32
N LEU A 489 8.15 -17.19 26.32
CA LEU A 489 8.99 -17.08 25.12
C LEU A 489 9.98 -18.24 25.12
N LEU A 490 10.05 -18.95 24.00
CA LEU A 490 11.06 -19.95 23.72
C LEU A 490 11.88 -19.50 22.51
N ALA A 491 13.17 -19.78 22.54
CA ALA A 491 14.05 -19.61 21.39
C ALA A 491 14.68 -20.96 21.00
N SER A 492 14.90 -21.14 19.71
CA SER A 492 15.65 -22.26 19.14
C SER A 492 16.73 -21.74 18.20
N PHE A 493 17.90 -22.38 18.26
CA PHE A 493 19.08 -22.05 17.45
C PHE A 493 19.46 -23.20 16.51
N ASP A 494 18.67 -24.28 16.49
CA ASP A 494 18.91 -25.53 15.76
C ASP A 494 17.69 -25.93 14.90
N GLU A 495 17.04 -24.92 14.31
CA GLU A 495 15.91 -25.07 13.40
C GLU A 495 14.65 -25.69 14.05
N GLY A 496 14.43 -25.38 15.32
CA GLY A 496 13.25 -25.82 16.07
C GLY A 496 13.35 -27.23 16.65
N ARG A 497 14.53 -27.89 16.59
CA ARG A 497 14.74 -29.23 17.17
C ARG A 497 14.74 -29.18 18.70
N THR A 498 15.42 -28.19 19.27
CA THR A 498 15.41 -27.94 20.72
C THR A 498 14.92 -26.52 21.01
N TRP A 499 14.23 -26.37 22.14
CA TRP A 499 13.65 -25.09 22.57
C TRP A 499 14.13 -24.75 23.97
N THR A 500 14.68 -23.56 24.13
CA THR A 500 15.13 -23.04 25.43
C THR A 500 14.16 -21.97 25.89
N SER A 501 13.76 -22.02 27.16
CA SER A 501 12.90 -20.97 27.73
C SER A 501 13.68 -19.70 27.97
N MET A 502 13.14 -18.58 27.53
CA MET A 502 13.73 -17.27 27.70
C MET A 502 13.06 -16.57 28.91
N PRO A 503 13.81 -15.76 29.68
CA PRO A 503 13.21 -14.94 30.71
C PRO A 503 12.23 -13.95 30.08
N VAL A 504 11.03 -13.86 30.63
CA VAL A 504 9.97 -12.93 30.22
C VAL A 504 9.61 -12.05 31.41
N THR A 505 9.50 -10.75 31.14
CA THR A 505 9.06 -9.74 32.12
C THR A 505 7.93 -8.93 31.51
N GLY A 506 6.97 -8.50 32.32
CA GLY A 506 5.83 -7.73 31.84
C GLY A 506 4.61 -7.86 32.72
N SER A 507 3.62 -7.01 32.44
CA SER A 507 2.29 -7.09 33.03
C SER A 507 1.29 -6.38 32.11
N GLY A 508 0.00 -6.73 32.23
CA GLY A 508 -1.03 -6.17 31.36
C GLY A 508 -0.76 -6.49 29.89
N THR A 509 -0.63 -5.46 29.05
CA THR A 509 -0.42 -5.59 27.60
C THR A 509 1.04 -5.42 27.16
N THR A 510 1.96 -5.22 28.10
CA THR A 510 3.38 -4.97 27.80
C THR A 510 4.24 -6.10 28.34
N TRP A 511 4.78 -6.90 27.44
CA TRP A 511 5.64 -8.04 27.75
C TRP A 511 6.88 -8.01 26.88
N GLN A 512 8.01 -8.44 27.44
CA GLN A 512 9.26 -8.56 26.72
C GLN A 512 10.04 -9.77 27.21
N GLY A 513 10.66 -10.48 26.28
CA GLY A 513 11.61 -11.55 26.58
C GLY A 513 13.02 -11.18 26.17
N THR A 514 14.02 -11.76 26.83
CA THR A 514 15.45 -11.55 26.47
C THR A 514 16.03 -12.84 25.92
N VAL A 515 16.51 -12.81 24.68
CA VAL A 515 17.18 -13.94 24.03
C VAL A 515 18.68 -13.75 24.11
N THR A 516 19.40 -14.72 24.66
CA THR A 516 20.87 -14.75 24.58
C THR A 516 21.26 -15.33 23.24
N ASN A 517 21.94 -14.54 22.41
CA ASN A 517 22.25 -14.91 21.04
C ASN A 517 23.41 -15.90 20.99
N ALA A 518 23.35 -16.85 20.07
CA ALA A 518 24.53 -17.60 19.65
C ALA A 518 25.51 -16.69 18.87
N MET A 519 26.69 -17.23 18.54
CA MET A 519 27.69 -16.48 17.75
C MET A 519 27.29 -16.30 16.28
N SER A 520 26.44 -17.17 15.74
CA SER A 520 26.00 -17.13 14.34
C SER A 520 24.73 -17.96 14.16
N GLY A 521 24.06 -17.80 13.02
CA GLY A 521 22.94 -18.63 12.62
C GLY A 521 21.63 -17.85 12.57
N ARG A 522 20.52 -18.54 12.83
CA ARG A 522 19.17 -17.95 12.80
C ARG A 522 18.41 -18.38 14.04
N VAL A 523 17.63 -17.46 14.59
CA VAL A 523 16.82 -17.70 15.77
C VAL A 523 15.40 -18.00 15.36
N TRP A 524 14.82 -19.07 15.88
CA TRP A 524 13.40 -19.36 15.79
C TRP A 524 12.75 -18.95 17.11
N LEU A 525 11.59 -18.32 17.05
CA LEU A 525 10.88 -17.86 18.24
C LEU A 525 9.53 -18.56 18.35
N ARG A 526 9.16 -18.93 19.58
CA ARG A 526 7.82 -19.39 19.92
C ARG A 526 7.34 -18.63 21.15
N SER A 527 6.13 -18.10 21.11
CA SER A 527 5.52 -17.43 22.24
C SER A 527 4.09 -17.87 22.45
N ARG A 528 3.67 -18.00 23.70
CA ARG A 528 2.29 -18.31 24.08
C ARG A 528 1.78 -17.27 25.07
N VAL A 529 0.58 -16.75 24.81
CA VAL A 529 -0.18 -15.91 25.74
C VAL A 529 -1.37 -16.71 26.22
N THR A 530 -1.46 -16.95 27.52
CA THR A 530 -2.56 -17.70 28.16
C THR A 530 -3.40 -16.75 29.00
N SER A 531 -4.70 -16.71 28.73
CA SER A 531 -5.69 -15.93 29.48
C SER A 531 -6.14 -16.66 30.75
N VAL A 532 -6.69 -15.92 31.73
CA VAL A 532 -7.20 -16.49 32.99
C VAL A 532 -8.32 -17.52 32.81
N ASN A 533 -9.08 -17.41 31.72
CA ASN A 533 -10.15 -18.34 31.34
C ASN A 533 -9.62 -19.66 30.73
N GLY A 534 -8.30 -19.81 30.55
CA GLY A 534 -7.65 -20.99 29.97
C GLY A 534 -7.52 -21.00 28.44
N ALA A 535 -8.03 -19.98 27.75
CA ALA A 535 -7.76 -19.77 26.33
C ALA A 535 -6.31 -19.35 26.11
N TYR A 536 -5.72 -19.72 24.97
CA TYR A 536 -4.38 -19.28 24.61
C TYR A 536 -4.19 -19.09 23.11
N GLY A 537 -3.35 -18.13 22.76
CA GLY A 537 -2.76 -17.98 21.44
C GLY A 537 -1.28 -18.31 21.51
N GLU A 538 -0.79 -19.13 20.60
CA GLU A 538 0.63 -19.46 20.44
C GLU A 538 1.08 -19.17 19.01
N VAL A 539 2.24 -18.56 18.88
CA VAL A 539 2.87 -18.26 17.59
C VAL A 539 4.26 -18.88 17.57
N THR A 540 4.60 -19.55 16.47
CA THR A 540 5.97 -19.95 16.16
C THR A 540 6.40 -19.32 14.84
N ILE A 541 7.54 -18.63 14.82
CA ILE A 541 8.14 -18.02 13.63
C ILE A 541 9.49 -18.68 13.37
N ALA A 542 9.60 -19.34 12.21
CA ALA A 542 10.87 -19.94 11.79
C ALA A 542 11.80 -18.85 11.26
N ARG A 543 13.08 -18.90 11.64
CA ARG A 543 14.09 -17.91 11.22
C ARG A 543 13.61 -16.47 11.48
N ALA A 544 13.12 -16.22 12.68
CA ALA A 544 12.57 -14.93 13.11
C ALA A 544 13.56 -13.78 12.87
N TYR A 545 14.84 -13.99 13.18
CA TYR A 545 15.94 -13.08 12.87
C TYR A 545 17.27 -13.85 12.71
N ALA A 546 18.29 -13.19 12.15
CA ALA A 546 19.62 -13.76 11.95
C ALA A 546 20.59 -13.33 13.06
N LEU A 547 21.76 -13.96 13.13
CA LEU A 547 22.87 -13.61 14.02
C LEU A 547 24.12 -13.39 13.18
N GLY A 548 24.80 -12.25 13.38
CA GLY A 548 25.98 -11.88 12.60
C GLY A 548 26.60 -10.56 13.01
#